data_AF-A0A353RR29-F1
#
_entry.id   AF-A0A353RR29-F1
#
_cell.length_a   1.000
_cell.length_b   1.000
_cell.length_c   1.000
_cell.angle_alpha   90.00
_cell.angle_beta   90.00
_cell.angle_gamma   90.00
#
_symmetry.space_group_name_H-M   'P 1'
#
loop_
_entity.id
_entity.type
_entity.pdbx_description
1 polymer ?
#
loop_
_entity_poly.entity_id
_entity_poly.type
_entity_poly.pdbx_seq_one_letter_code
_entity_poly.pdbx_strand_id
1 'polypeptide(L)'
;MISFFECLGYKSSTESDFKQFWDFFSEHFTQVDLSNLTYRSLLTKQGIEMWQSLGKGGTGESFNFHYHTSTDQRGMLLDRMEAPAKNVDGLFQLQVGAEKDLRIQSLINPKEPIETHTEGYQILFQPPNYHWYGHLSLPCRATVQLTAFPETVRLFPAGTKSMPVGMKEADLGVCYILMQDEDQQEKGEDIFPLLQFGGIIRTLTSFVNEVSGKLVYAAVIDTAGMFLDLLIPPAMVDQVPKPGMCVQVQSWLTGRIREVLPPEPLLVFLMQTYVAGTYYHDVGARAQEFAFWDELALVREPHNPYDTQAIAVQSLDGEKIGYIPREKNAHLSARMDRGEKLAAYLAHRYHREGQPEQFVIRIYSCGGQNT
;
A
#
# COMPACT_ATOMS: atom_id res chain seq x y z
N MET A 1 0.28 -20.45 -11.77
CA MET A 1 1.26 -19.39 -11.40
C MET A 1 0.59 -18.09 -11.78
N ILE A 2 0.26 -17.24 -10.81
CA ILE A 2 -0.33 -15.93 -11.09
C ILE A 2 0.72 -15.12 -11.84
N SER A 3 0.41 -14.73 -13.08
CA SER A 3 1.35 -13.97 -13.89
C SER A 3 1.20 -12.49 -13.57
N PHE A 4 1.79 -12.05 -12.45
CA PHE A 4 1.96 -10.62 -12.15
C PHE A 4 2.49 -9.87 -13.37
N PHE A 5 3.41 -10.51 -14.10
CA PHE A 5 3.97 -10.03 -15.35
C PHE A 5 2.88 -9.70 -16.38
N GLU A 6 1.89 -10.56 -16.60
CA GLU A 6 0.78 -10.28 -17.52
C GLU A 6 -0.05 -9.09 -17.06
N CYS A 7 -0.32 -8.99 -15.74
CA CYS A 7 -1.01 -7.84 -15.13
C CYS A 7 -0.26 -6.52 -15.33
N LEU A 8 1.05 -6.58 -15.54
CA LEU A 8 1.91 -5.43 -15.80
C LEU A 8 2.20 -5.21 -17.29
N GLY A 9 1.63 -6.03 -18.17
CA GLY A 9 1.77 -5.93 -19.61
C GLY A 9 2.94 -6.73 -20.21
N TYR A 10 3.56 -7.66 -19.49
CA TYR A 10 4.57 -8.58 -20.01
C TYR A 10 3.92 -9.94 -20.32
N LYS A 11 4.16 -10.53 -21.49
CA LYS A 11 3.70 -11.90 -21.76
C LYS A 11 4.74 -12.87 -21.23
N SER A 12 4.43 -13.59 -20.15
CA SER A 12 5.35 -14.58 -19.56
C SER A 12 5.68 -15.74 -20.51
N SER A 13 4.87 -15.98 -21.53
CA SER A 13 5.07 -17.03 -22.54
C SER A 13 6.04 -16.66 -23.67
N THR A 14 6.50 -15.40 -23.76
CA THR A 14 7.50 -14.98 -24.75
C THR A 14 8.85 -14.74 -24.06
N GLU A 15 9.85 -15.57 -24.36
CA GLU A 15 11.23 -15.41 -23.84
C GLU A 15 11.77 -13.99 -24.05
N SER A 16 11.38 -13.33 -25.15
CA SER A 16 11.72 -11.94 -25.45
C SER A 16 11.15 -10.91 -24.46
N ASP A 17 9.89 -11.05 -24.02
CA ASP A 17 9.27 -10.09 -23.09
C ASP A 17 9.88 -10.19 -21.69
N PHE A 18 10.09 -11.44 -21.26
CA PHE A 18 10.69 -11.71 -19.96
C PHE A 18 12.15 -11.23 -19.93
N LYS A 19 12.90 -11.41 -21.02
CA LYS A 19 14.24 -10.84 -21.15
C LYS A 19 14.22 -9.31 -21.09
N GLN A 20 13.32 -8.65 -21.83
CA GLN A 20 13.19 -7.19 -21.81
C GLN A 20 12.89 -6.65 -20.40
N PHE A 21 12.01 -7.32 -19.66
CA PHE A 21 11.74 -6.99 -18.26
C PHE A 21 13.03 -7.03 -17.42
N TRP A 22 13.79 -8.13 -17.50
CA TRP A 22 15.00 -8.29 -16.68
C TRP A 22 16.12 -7.33 -17.08
N ASP A 23 16.31 -7.09 -18.38
CA ASP A 23 17.27 -6.10 -18.88
C ASP A 23 16.92 -4.72 -18.27
N PHE A 24 15.66 -4.31 -18.38
CA PHE A 24 15.18 -3.03 -17.85
C PHE A 24 15.34 -2.95 -16.32
N PHE A 25 14.88 -3.96 -15.58
CA PHE A 25 14.97 -3.97 -14.12
C PHE A 25 16.43 -3.90 -13.64
N SER A 26 17.32 -4.68 -14.26
CA SER A 26 18.74 -4.75 -13.89
C SER A 26 19.50 -3.44 -14.13
N GLU A 27 19.03 -2.61 -15.05
CA GLU A 27 19.64 -1.30 -15.36
C GLU A 27 19.13 -0.15 -14.48
N HIS A 28 17.95 -0.29 -13.86
CA HIS A 28 17.24 0.84 -13.25
C HIS A 28 16.92 0.69 -11.75
N PHE A 29 17.18 -0.47 -11.15
CA PHE A 29 16.87 -0.69 -9.74
C PHE A 29 17.72 0.20 -8.81
N THR A 30 17.19 0.46 -7.62
CA THR A 30 17.94 0.99 -6.47
C THR A 30 18.15 -0.13 -5.46
N GLN A 31 19.35 -0.24 -4.91
CA GLN A 31 19.66 -1.20 -3.86
C GLN A 31 19.34 -0.64 -2.48
N VAL A 32 18.73 -1.47 -1.63
CA VAL A 32 18.51 -1.21 -0.20
C VAL A 32 19.11 -2.37 0.58
N ASP A 33 20.22 -2.12 1.24
CA ASP A 33 20.88 -3.12 2.08
C ASP A 33 20.34 -3.06 3.51
N LEU A 34 19.95 -4.21 4.05
CA LEU A 34 19.60 -4.40 5.45
C LEU A 34 20.58 -5.38 6.08
N SER A 35 20.58 -5.47 7.41
CA SER A 35 21.51 -6.32 8.17
C SER A 35 21.53 -7.81 7.72
N ASN A 36 20.41 -8.32 7.21
CA ASN A 36 20.27 -9.73 6.81
C ASN A 36 19.73 -9.94 5.40
N LEU A 37 19.38 -8.88 4.66
CA LEU A 37 18.64 -8.96 3.41
C LEU A 37 19.00 -7.78 2.52
N THR A 38 19.15 -8.01 1.22
CA THR A 38 19.30 -6.92 0.25
C THR A 38 18.05 -6.87 -0.63
N TYR A 39 17.47 -5.68 -0.77
CA TYR A 39 16.41 -5.45 -1.75
C TYR A 39 16.94 -4.72 -2.98
N ARG A 40 16.31 -5.01 -4.11
CA ARG A 40 16.37 -4.17 -5.31
C ARG A 40 14.97 -3.65 -5.58
N SER A 41 14.80 -2.33 -5.59
CA SER A 41 13.51 -1.68 -5.81
C SER A 41 13.49 -0.86 -7.07
N LEU A 42 12.37 -0.86 -7.79
CA LEU A 42 12.14 0.00 -8.95
C LEU A 42 10.71 0.54 -8.92
N LEU A 43 10.55 1.84 -9.16
CA LEU A 43 9.26 2.48 -9.39
C LEU A 43 9.25 3.08 -10.80
N THR A 44 8.35 2.61 -11.66
CA THR A 44 8.23 3.10 -13.03
C THR A 44 7.44 4.41 -13.10
N LYS A 45 7.52 5.12 -14.22
CA LYS A 45 6.76 6.37 -14.45
C LYS A 45 5.24 6.16 -14.44
N GLN A 46 4.79 4.94 -14.76
CA GLN A 46 3.38 4.57 -14.78
C GLN A 46 2.86 4.20 -13.39
N GLY A 47 3.71 4.21 -12.35
CA GLY A 47 3.33 3.88 -10.98
C GLY A 47 3.47 2.39 -10.64
N ILE A 48 4.17 1.60 -11.45
CA ILE A 48 4.44 0.19 -11.14
C ILE A 48 5.65 0.12 -10.22
N GLU A 49 5.44 -0.44 -9.04
CA GLU A 49 6.46 -0.68 -8.05
C GLU A 49 6.86 -2.16 -8.02
N MET A 50 8.16 -2.41 -7.96
CA MET A 50 8.77 -3.73 -8.00
C MET A 50 9.82 -3.84 -6.89
N TRP A 51 9.82 -4.95 -6.17
CA TRP A 51 10.78 -5.25 -5.12
C TRP A 51 11.27 -6.68 -5.26
N GLN A 52 12.57 -6.83 -5.52
CA GLN A 52 13.24 -8.12 -5.46
C GLN A 52 13.98 -8.23 -4.13
N SER A 53 13.77 -9.33 -3.44
CA SER A 53 14.48 -9.65 -2.21
C SER A 53 15.59 -10.66 -2.48
N LEU A 54 16.79 -10.41 -1.96
CA LEU A 54 17.98 -11.23 -2.15
C LEU A 54 18.51 -11.70 -0.80
N GLY A 55 18.53 -13.01 -0.58
CA GLY A 55 19.04 -13.63 0.64
C GLY A 55 20.56 -13.55 0.80
N LYS A 56 21.06 -14.09 1.93
CA LYS A 56 22.51 -14.25 2.20
C LYS A 56 23.14 -15.27 1.26
N GLY A 57 23.44 -14.83 0.04
CA GLY A 57 23.96 -15.66 -1.06
C GLY A 57 23.73 -15.06 -2.45
N GLY A 58 22.94 -13.98 -2.55
CA GLY A 58 22.68 -13.29 -3.83
C GLY A 58 21.67 -13.99 -4.73
N THR A 59 21.12 -15.14 -4.31
CA THR A 59 19.97 -15.77 -4.95
C THR A 59 18.70 -15.03 -4.55
N GLY A 60 17.85 -14.70 -5.53
CA GLY A 60 16.56 -14.06 -5.25
C GLY A 60 15.63 -14.98 -4.47
N GLU A 61 15.08 -14.45 -3.37
CA GLU A 61 14.17 -15.17 -2.47
C GLU A 61 12.71 -14.82 -2.77
N SER A 62 12.42 -13.59 -3.20
CA SER A 62 11.07 -13.20 -3.64
C SER A 62 11.07 -12.00 -4.60
N PHE A 63 9.94 -11.80 -5.29
CA PHE A 63 9.72 -10.67 -6.19
C PHE A 63 8.27 -10.18 -6.08
N ASN A 64 8.09 -8.96 -5.58
CA ASN A 64 6.78 -8.40 -5.22
C ASN A 64 6.46 -7.14 -6.00
N PHE A 65 5.17 -6.90 -6.19
CA PHE A 65 4.65 -5.83 -7.04
C PHE A 65 3.58 -5.00 -6.34
N HIS A 66 3.51 -3.73 -6.70
CA HIS A 66 2.36 -2.90 -6.39
C HIS A 66 2.12 -1.89 -7.52
N TYR A 67 0.89 -1.42 -7.65
CA TYR A 67 0.56 -0.36 -8.61
C TYR A 67 0.00 0.82 -7.85
N HIS A 68 0.62 1.99 -7.96
CA HIS A 68 0.27 3.18 -7.20
C HIS A 68 -0.87 3.96 -7.87
N THR A 69 -1.93 4.17 -7.10
CA THR A 69 -3.01 5.12 -7.43
C THR A 69 -3.37 5.96 -6.21
N SER A 70 -4.43 6.77 -6.34
CA SER A 70 -5.03 7.54 -5.24
C SER A 70 -6.15 6.80 -4.49
N THR A 71 -6.36 5.50 -4.72
CA THR A 71 -7.42 4.74 -4.05
C THR A 71 -7.06 4.50 -2.58
N ASP A 72 -7.90 5.00 -1.67
CA ASP A 72 -7.69 4.87 -0.23
C ASP A 72 -8.79 3.99 0.39
N GLN A 73 -8.38 2.87 1.00
CA GLN A 73 -9.25 2.02 1.80
C GLN A 73 -8.91 2.20 3.29
N ARG A 74 -9.91 2.60 4.08
CA ARG A 74 -9.77 2.60 5.54
C ARG A 74 -10.05 1.23 6.12
N GLY A 75 -9.32 0.87 7.15
CA GLY A 75 -9.55 -0.38 7.87
C GLY A 75 -8.76 -0.46 9.18
N MET A 76 -8.88 -1.60 9.84
CA MET A 76 -8.08 -1.97 11.00
C MET A 76 -7.06 -3.01 10.56
N LEU A 77 -5.77 -2.69 10.64
CA LEU A 77 -4.72 -3.70 10.55
C LEU A 77 -4.76 -4.51 11.85
N LEU A 78 -4.95 -5.82 11.75
CA LEU A 78 -5.16 -6.71 12.89
C LEU A 78 -3.87 -7.40 13.31
N ASP A 79 -3.23 -8.08 12.36
CA ASP A 79 -2.05 -8.91 12.64
C ASP A 79 -1.16 -9.07 11.39
N ARG A 80 -0.03 -9.74 11.57
CA ARG A 80 0.91 -10.16 10.53
C ARG A 80 0.87 -11.67 10.38
N MET A 81 0.88 -12.14 9.14
CA MET A 81 0.99 -13.57 8.83
C MET A 81 2.31 -13.85 8.12
N GLU A 82 2.83 -15.07 8.28
CA GLU A 82 3.98 -15.54 7.51
C GLU A 82 3.59 -15.69 6.03
N ALA A 83 4.43 -15.17 5.13
CA ALA A 83 4.28 -15.38 3.69
C ALA A 83 5.05 -16.64 3.25
N PRO A 84 4.74 -17.20 2.07
CA PRO A 84 5.44 -18.39 1.55
C PRO A 84 6.96 -18.19 1.43
N ALA A 85 7.40 -16.97 1.09
CA ALA A 85 8.81 -16.58 1.10
C ALA A 85 9.24 -16.20 2.53
N LYS A 86 9.54 -17.23 3.33
CA LYS A 86 9.90 -17.11 4.76
C LYS A 86 11.09 -16.19 5.00
N ASN A 87 11.05 -15.44 6.10
CA ASN A 87 12.09 -14.50 6.57
C ASN A 87 12.30 -13.24 5.71
N VAL A 88 11.56 -13.09 4.62
CA VAL A 88 11.79 -12.05 3.61
C VAL A 88 10.55 -11.22 3.39
N ASP A 89 9.42 -11.90 3.29
CA ASP A 89 8.11 -11.31 3.09
C ASP A 89 7.19 -11.59 4.28
N GLY A 90 6.02 -10.97 4.25
CA GLY A 90 4.95 -11.22 5.19
C GLY A 90 3.65 -10.64 4.66
N LEU A 91 2.55 -11.05 5.27
CA LEU A 91 1.21 -10.57 4.93
C LEU A 91 0.68 -9.73 6.09
N PHE A 92 -0.22 -8.81 5.76
CA PHE A 92 -1.02 -8.10 6.76
C PHE A 92 -2.47 -8.56 6.68
N GLN A 93 -3.07 -8.77 7.84
CA GLN A 93 -4.50 -8.94 7.98
C GLN A 93 -5.17 -7.57 8.15
N LEU A 94 -6.13 -7.27 7.28
CA LEU A 94 -6.87 -6.01 7.25
C LEU A 94 -8.36 -6.29 7.39
N GLN A 95 -8.97 -5.70 8.41
CA GLN A 95 -10.42 -5.65 8.55
C GLN A 95 -10.98 -4.43 7.82
N VAL A 96 -11.90 -4.65 6.87
CA VAL A 96 -12.61 -3.63 6.09
C VAL A 96 -14.12 -3.79 6.23
N GLY A 97 -14.88 -2.72 6.02
CA GLY A 97 -16.35 -2.78 6.03
C GLY A 97 -17.00 -3.02 7.40
N ALA A 98 -16.24 -2.95 8.51
CA ALA A 98 -16.73 -3.14 9.88
C ALA A 98 -17.35 -1.88 10.54
N GLU A 99 -17.25 -0.71 9.92
CA GLU A 99 -17.88 0.52 10.46
C GLU A 99 -19.35 0.62 10.04
N LYS A 100 -20.11 1.56 10.64
CA LYS A 100 -21.43 2.05 10.15
C LYS A 100 -21.29 2.76 8.79
N ASP A 101 -20.47 2.21 7.90
CA ASP A 101 -20.20 2.71 6.57
C ASP A 101 -21.44 2.47 5.71
N LEU A 102 -21.92 3.61 5.19
CA LEU A 102 -23.14 3.87 4.45
C LEU A 102 -23.30 3.11 3.12
N ARG A 103 -22.72 1.92 2.96
CA ARG A 103 -22.80 1.12 1.72
C ARG A 103 -23.14 -0.35 1.88
N ILE A 104 -23.35 -0.86 3.10
CA ILE A 104 -24.14 -2.10 3.27
C ILE A 104 -25.63 -1.73 3.28
N GLN A 105 -26.09 -1.03 2.25
CA GLN A 105 -27.52 -0.92 1.97
C GLN A 105 -27.76 -1.28 0.50
N SER A 106 -28.37 -2.44 0.32
CA SER A 106 -29.09 -2.87 -0.88
C SER A 106 -28.27 -3.26 -2.11
N LEU A 107 -27.47 -4.33 -2.04
CA LEU A 107 -27.16 -5.18 -3.22
C LEU A 107 -27.03 -6.68 -2.89
N ILE A 108 -26.97 -7.07 -1.62
CA ILE A 108 -26.93 -8.48 -1.20
C ILE A 108 -28.35 -9.05 -1.30
N ASN A 109 -28.43 -10.26 -1.87
CA ASN A 109 -29.64 -11.01 -2.21
C ASN A 109 -30.78 -10.84 -1.18
N PRO A 110 -31.98 -10.32 -1.54
CA PRO A 110 -33.07 -10.10 -0.59
C PRO A 110 -33.67 -11.40 -0.01
N LYS A 111 -33.20 -12.56 -0.44
CA LYS A 111 -33.68 -13.88 0.00
C LYS A 111 -32.78 -14.57 1.03
N GLU A 112 -31.57 -14.07 1.26
CA GLU A 112 -30.72 -14.60 2.33
C GLU A 112 -30.98 -13.82 3.63
N PRO A 113 -30.98 -14.51 4.80
CA PRO A 113 -31.01 -13.81 6.06
C PRO A 113 -29.84 -12.84 6.07
N ILE A 114 -30.12 -11.59 6.44
CA ILE A 114 -29.13 -10.56 6.65
C ILE A 114 -28.29 -11.02 7.86
N GLU A 115 -27.29 -11.86 7.62
CA GLU A 115 -26.13 -11.87 8.49
C GLU A 115 -25.51 -10.50 8.26
N THR A 116 -25.90 -9.54 9.10
CA THR A 116 -25.17 -8.31 9.22
C THR A 116 -23.74 -8.73 9.52
N HIS A 117 -22.83 -8.60 8.56
CA HIS A 117 -21.39 -8.66 8.82
C HIS A 117 -21.02 -7.42 9.66
N THR A 118 -21.54 -7.35 10.89
CA THR A 118 -21.26 -6.30 11.87
C THR A 118 -19.78 -6.23 12.21
N GLU A 119 -19.03 -7.28 11.89
CA GLU A 119 -17.59 -7.41 12.13
C GLU A 119 -16.74 -7.13 10.88
N GLY A 120 -17.35 -6.80 9.72
CA GLY A 120 -16.64 -6.56 8.46
C GLY A 120 -15.95 -7.79 7.86
N TYR A 121 -15.17 -7.58 6.80
CA TYR A 121 -14.38 -8.61 6.11
C TYR A 121 -12.92 -8.53 6.55
N GLN A 122 -12.31 -9.68 6.84
CA GLN A 122 -10.88 -9.78 7.11
C GLN A 122 -10.16 -10.30 5.86
N ILE A 123 -9.35 -9.46 5.23
CA ILE A 123 -8.60 -9.81 4.02
C ILE A 123 -7.11 -9.84 4.31
N LEU A 124 -6.38 -10.61 3.52
CA LEU A 124 -4.92 -10.61 3.53
C LEU A 124 -4.39 -9.81 2.34
N PHE A 125 -3.36 -9.00 2.56
CA PHE A 125 -2.61 -8.38 1.48
C PHE A 125 -1.11 -8.49 1.73
N GLN A 126 -0.34 -8.56 0.63
CA GLN A 126 1.11 -8.52 0.71
C GLN A 126 1.65 -7.12 0.37
N PRO A 127 2.38 -6.45 1.26
CA PRO A 127 3.12 -5.26 0.90
C PRO A 127 4.35 -5.62 0.04
N PRO A 128 4.72 -4.77 -0.93
CA PRO A 128 5.88 -5.06 -1.77
C PRO A 128 7.21 -4.99 -1.02
N ASN A 129 7.28 -4.24 0.09
CA ASN A 129 8.49 -4.06 0.91
C ASN A 129 8.19 -4.30 2.40
N TYR A 130 7.89 -5.54 2.76
CA TYR A 130 7.39 -5.90 4.09
C TYR A 130 8.21 -5.34 5.28
N HIS A 131 9.55 -5.37 5.18
CA HIS A 131 10.46 -4.82 6.21
C HIS A 131 10.15 -3.36 6.59
N TRP A 132 9.66 -2.55 5.64
CA TRP A 132 9.38 -1.13 5.84
C TRP A 132 8.32 -0.90 6.91
N TYR A 133 7.45 -1.88 7.14
CA TYR A 133 6.37 -1.79 8.11
C TYR A 133 6.73 -2.46 9.45
N GLY A 134 7.98 -2.84 9.69
CA GLY A 134 8.41 -3.66 10.82
C GLY A 134 8.07 -3.10 12.21
N HIS A 135 8.04 -1.78 12.37
CA HIS A 135 7.79 -1.12 13.66
C HIS A 135 6.32 -0.84 13.96
N LEU A 136 5.42 -1.11 13.02
CA LEU A 136 3.99 -0.89 13.26
C LEU A 136 3.47 -1.77 14.40
N SER A 137 2.89 -1.11 15.40
CA SER A 137 2.13 -1.74 16.48
C SER A 137 0.72 -2.07 15.99
N LEU A 138 0.29 -3.31 16.22
CA LEU A 138 -1.02 -3.84 15.82
C LEU A 138 -1.84 -4.27 17.06
N PRO A 139 -3.18 -4.20 17.03
CA PRO A 139 -3.99 -3.67 15.93
C PRO A 139 -3.94 -2.14 15.85
N CYS A 140 -4.03 -1.59 14.64
CA CYS A 140 -4.12 -0.14 14.45
C CYS A 140 -5.00 0.23 13.25
N ARG A 141 -5.67 1.39 13.34
CA ARG A 141 -6.45 1.94 12.23
C ARG A 141 -5.50 2.49 11.19
N ALA A 142 -5.76 2.24 9.92
CA ALA A 142 -4.90 2.68 8.84
C ALA A 142 -5.69 3.01 7.58
N THR A 143 -5.06 3.81 6.72
CA THR A 143 -5.43 3.94 5.31
C THR A 143 -4.46 3.07 4.50
N VAL A 144 -5.01 2.14 3.71
CA VAL A 144 -4.27 1.20 2.87
C VAL A 144 -4.72 1.39 1.42
N GLN A 145 -3.79 1.50 0.49
CA GLN A 145 -4.08 1.40 -0.94
C GLN A 145 -3.94 -0.08 -1.35
N LEU A 146 -4.98 -0.65 -1.94
CA LEU A 146 -5.04 -2.07 -2.31
C LEU A 146 -5.06 -2.22 -3.83
N THR A 147 -4.28 -3.18 -4.35
CA THR A 147 -4.20 -3.51 -5.77
C THR A 147 -4.36 -5.01 -5.97
N ALA A 148 -5.39 -5.39 -6.74
CA ALA A 148 -5.66 -6.74 -7.20
C ALA A 148 -4.95 -7.04 -8.53
N PHE A 149 -4.22 -8.15 -8.53
CA PHE A 149 -3.56 -8.75 -9.69
C PHE A 149 -4.36 -10.01 -10.05
N PRO A 150 -5.27 -9.95 -11.04
CA PRO A 150 -6.20 -11.03 -11.30
C PRO A 150 -5.53 -12.25 -11.91
N GLU A 151 -5.96 -13.41 -11.45
CA GLU A 151 -5.81 -14.67 -12.17
C GLU A 151 -6.97 -14.86 -13.16
N THR A 152 -8.17 -14.42 -12.78
CA THR A 152 -9.35 -14.43 -13.66
C THR A 152 -10.13 -13.13 -13.54
N VAL A 153 -10.70 -12.68 -14.66
CA VAL A 153 -11.64 -11.56 -14.73
C VAL A 153 -12.81 -11.97 -15.61
N ARG A 154 -14.03 -11.83 -15.09
CA ARG A 154 -15.25 -11.93 -15.89
C ARG A 154 -16.00 -10.61 -15.83
N LEU A 155 -16.38 -10.12 -17.00
CA LEU A 155 -17.13 -8.88 -17.15
C LEU A 155 -18.62 -9.17 -17.34
N PHE A 156 -19.45 -8.36 -16.70
CA PHE A 156 -20.90 -8.41 -16.87
C PHE A 156 -21.44 -7.02 -17.24
N PRO A 157 -22.55 -6.95 -18.00
CA PRO A 157 -23.15 -5.69 -18.40
C PRO A 157 -23.52 -4.79 -17.22
N ALA A 158 -23.54 -3.48 -17.46
CA ALA A 158 -24.06 -2.53 -16.48
C ALA A 158 -25.54 -2.83 -16.16
N GLY A 159 -25.91 -2.72 -14.87
CA GLY A 159 -27.26 -3.02 -14.40
C GLY A 159 -27.52 -4.49 -14.06
N THR A 160 -26.52 -5.37 -14.18
CA THR A 160 -26.54 -6.74 -13.64
C THR A 160 -27.01 -6.72 -12.18
N LYS A 161 -27.87 -7.67 -11.81
CA LYS A 161 -28.48 -7.74 -10.47
C LYS A 161 -27.85 -8.82 -9.59
N SER A 162 -27.47 -9.93 -10.20
CA SER A 162 -26.78 -11.04 -9.56
C SER A 162 -25.71 -11.60 -10.49
N MET A 163 -24.72 -12.26 -9.90
CA MET A 163 -23.68 -12.99 -10.63
C MET A 163 -23.60 -14.43 -10.11
N PRO A 164 -23.45 -15.43 -11.00
CA PRO A 164 -23.35 -16.82 -10.58
C PRO A 164 -22.03 -17.08 -9.88
N VAL A 165 -22.09 -17.75 -8.73
CA VAL A 165 -20.93 -18.09 -7.89
C VAL A 165 -20.91 -19.58 -7.55
N GLY A 166 -19.72 -20.18 -7.65
CA GLY A 166 -19.46 -21.58 -7.31
C GLY A 166 -20.03 -22.60 -8.31
N MET A 167 -19.80 -23.89 -8.05
CA MET A 167 -20.24 -24.99 -8.93
C MET A 167 -21.76 -25.24 -8.92
N LYS A 168 -22.47 -24.72 -7.91
CA LYS A 168 -23.93 -24.83 -7.80
C LYS A 168 -24.68 -23.61 -8.34
N GLU A 169 -23.97 -22.65 -8.94
CA GLU A 169 -24.51 -21.37 -9.46
C GLU A 169 -25.45 -20.67 -8.48
N ALA A 170 -24.98 -20.44 -7.26
CA ALA A 170 -25.71 -19.55 -6.35
C ALA A 170 -25.61 -18.12 -6.91
N ASP A 171 -26.76 -17.47 -7.12
CA ASP A 171 -26.82 -16.07 -7.53
C ASP A 171 -26.56 -15.18 -6.32
N LEU A 172 -25.33 -14.68 -6.20
CA LEU A 172 -25.01 -13.62 -5.26
C LEU A 172 -25.33 -12.26 -5.87
N GLY A 173 -25.48 -11.25 -5.01
CA GLY A 173 -25.51 -9.85 -5.45
C GLY A 173 -24.27 -9.45 -6.23
N VAL A 174 -24.18 -8.20 -6.69
CA VAL A 174 -23.02 -7.75 -7.48
C VAL A 174 -21.78 -7.53 -6.61
N CYS A 175 -21.93 -6.89 -5.44
CA CYS A 175 -20.82 -6.59 -4.55
C CYS A 175 -20.75 -7.62 -3.44
N TYR A 176 -19.72 -8.46 -3.46
CA TYR A 176 -19.48 -9.49 -2.45
C TYR A 176 -17.99 -9.80 -2.35
N ILE A 177 -17.57 -10.32 -1.20
CA ILE A 177 -16.28 -10.96 -0.99
C ILE A 177 -16.56 -12.40 -0.59
N LEU A 178 -15.89 -13.35 -1.24
CA LEU A 178 -15.90 -14.74 -0.84
C LEU A 178 -14.67 -14.98 0.01
N MET A 179 -14.90 -15.14 1.30
CA MET A 179 -13.88 -15.63 2.21
C MET A 179 -13.57 -17.07 1.79
N GLN A 180 -12.30 -17.37 1.54
CA GLN A 180 -11.90 -18.75 1.33
C GLN A 180 -12.01 -19.50 2.66
N ASP A 181 -12.44 -20.77 2.63
CA ASP A 181 -12.31 -21.66 3.79
C ASP A 181 -10.85 -21.70 4.25
N GLU A 182 -10.61 -21.76 5.56
CA GLU A 182 -9.26 -21.84 6.16
C GLU A 182 -8.42 -22.95 5.50
N ASP A 183 -9.04 -24.10 5.19
CA ASP A 183 -8.41 -25.25 4.50
C ASP A 183 -7.95 -24.97 3.05
N GLN A 184 -8.46 -23.93 2.38
CA GLN A 184 -8.07 -23.55 1.00
C GLN A 184 -7.05 -22.42 0.94
N GLN A 185 -6.89 -21.68 2.04
CA GLN A 185 -5.79 -20.73 2.19
C GLN A 185 -4.47 -21.47 2.43
N GLU A 186 -4.51 -22.65 3.04
CA GLU A 186 -3.35 -23.51 3.27
C GLU A 186 -3.07 -24.43 2.06
N LYS A 187 -1.97 -24.18 1.36
CA LYS A 187 -1.46 -25.14 0.37
C LYS A 187 -0.22 -25.83 0.90
N GLY A 188 -0.42 -26.82 1.77
CA GLY A 188 0.69 -27.51 2.45
C GLY A 188 1.41 -26.58 3.44
N GLU A 189 0.64 -25.95 4.34
CA GLU A 189 1.05 -25.00 5.41
C GLU A 189 1.29 -23.54 4.99
N ASP A 190 1.35 -23.21 3.69
CA ASP A 190 1.58 -21.82 3.24
C ASP A 190 0.27 -21.04 3.03
N ILE A 191 0.20 -19.79 3.52
CA ILE A 191 -0.93 -18.85 3.39
C ILE A 191 -0.67 -17.84 2.26
N PHE A 192 -1.69 -17.54 1.46
CA PHE A 192 -1.60 -16.61 0.32
C PHE A 192 -2.63 -15.47 0.39
N PRO A 193 -2.30 -14.25 -0.06
CA PRO A 193 -3.21 -13.10 -0.05
C PRO A 193 -4.18 -13.14 -1.25
N LEU A 194 -4.94 -14.22 -1.37
CA LEU A 194 -5.93 -14.39 -2.42
C LEU A 194 -7.27 -13.77 -2.00
N LEU A 195 -7.88 -13.04 -2.93
CA LEU A 195 -9.21 -12.47 -2.76
C LEU A 195 -10.08 -12.84 -3.95
N GLN A 196 -11.26 -13.38 -3.66
CA GLN A 196 -12.31 -13.59 -4.64
C GLN A 196 -13.48 -12.65 -4.34
N PHE A 197 -13.87 -11.86 -5.33
CA PHE A 197 -14.89 -10.83 -5.14
C PHE A 197 -15.70 -10.54 -6.40
N GLY A 198 -16.90 -10.02 -6.18
CA GLY A 198 -17.70 -9.33 -7.18
C GLY A 198 -17.71 -7.83 -6.91
N GLY A 199 -17.81 -6.99 -7.94
CA GLY A 199 -17.89 -5.54 -7.74
C GLY A 199 -18.30 -4.77 -8.97
N ILE A 200 -18.35 -3.44 -8.83
CA ILE A 200 -18.71 -2.51 -9.90
C ILE A 200 -17.50 -1.64 -10.25
N ILE A 201 -17.22 -1.50 -11.55
CA ILE A 201 -16.20 -0.57 -12.04
C ILE A 201 -16.69 0.86 -11.82
N ARG A 202 -16.00 1.63 -10.98
CA ARG A 202 -16.31 3.05 -10.73
C ARG A 202 -15.62 3.96 -11.72
N THR A 203 -14.33 3.75 -11.91
CA THR A 203 -13.52 4.51 -12.86
C THR A 203 -12.64 3.55 -13.64
N LEU A 204 -12.22 4.00 -14.82
CA LEU A 204 -11.32 3.27 -15.67
C LEU A 204 -10.27 4.23 -16.21
N THR A 205 -9.02 3.92 -15.95
CA THR A 205 -7.87 4.52 -16.63
C THR A 205 -7.12 3.41 -17.36
N SER A 206 -6.06 3.79 -18.05
CA SER A 206 -5.18 2.84 -18.70
C SER A 206 -3.77 3.42 -18.79
N PHE A 207 -2.78 2.54 -18.81
CA PHE A 207 -1.41 2.89 -19.13
C PHE A 207 -0.85 1.94 -20.18
N VAL A 208 0.19 2.40 -20.86
CA VAL A 208 1.01 1.54 -21.73
C VAL A 208 2.31 1.27 -20.99
N ASN A 209 2.65 0.00 -20.80
CA ASN A 209 3.92 -0.39 -20.20
C ASN A 209 5.06 0.13 -21.08
N GLU A 210 6.01 0.88 -20.50
CA GLU A 210 7.08 1.55 -21.23
C GLU A 210 8.11 0.60 -21.84
N VAL A 211 8.21 -0.62 -21.32
CA VAL A 211 9.15 -1.63 -21.79
C VAL A 211 8.48 -2.50 -22.85
N SER A 212 7.34 -3.09 -22.55
CA SER A 212 6.66 -4.03 -23.45
C SER A 212 5.75 -3.37 -24.49
N GLY A 213 5.42 -2.09 -24.32
CA GLY A 213 4.50 -1.36 -25.19
C GLY A 213 3.04 -1.82 -25.09
N LYS A 214 2.68 -2.64 -24.08
CA LYS A 214 1.33 -3.21 -23.96
C LYS A 214 0.43 -2.36 -23.08
N LEU A 215 -0.82 -2.25 -23.52
CA LEU A 215 -1.90 -1.61 -22.78
C LEU A 215 -2.31 -2.47 -21.58
N VAL A 216 -2.54 -1.81 -20.45
CA VAL A 216 -3.18 -2.39 -19.26
C VAL A 216 -4.26 -1.41 -18.81
N TYR A 217 -5.45 -1.93 -18.49
CA TYR A 217 -6.49 -1.13 -17.86
C TYR A 217 -6.30 -1.13 -16.35
N ALA A 218 -6.52 0.02 -15.70
CA ALA A 218 -6.55 0.14 -14.25
C ALA A 218 -7.95 0.63 -13.86
N ALA A 219 -8.69 -0.23 -13.14
CA ALA A 219 -10.07 0.04 -12.74
C ALA A 219 -10.15 0.23 -11.23
N VAL A 220 -10.89 1.23 -10.76
CA VAL A 220 -11.27 1.30 -9.35
C VAL A 220 -12.56 0.52 -9.17
N ILE A 221 -12.52 -0.50 -8.32
CA ILE A 221 -13.67 -1.37 -8.04
C ILE A 221 -14.30 -0.98 -6.72
N ASP A 222 -15.62 -0.82 -6.71
CA ASP A 222 -16.44 -0.76 -5.51
C ASP A 222 -17.03 -2.15 -5.25
N THR A 223 -16.68 -2.72 -4.10
CA THR A 223 -17.16 -4.02 -3.65
C THR A 223 -17.65 -3.91 -2.19
N ALA A 224 -17.90 -5.03 -1.52
CA ALA A 224 -18.55 -5.14 -0.21
C ALA A 224 -17.88 -4.31 0.91
N GLY A 225 -18.17 -3.00 0.96
CA GLY A 225 -17.58 -2.05 1.91
C GLY A 225 -16.14 -1.64 1.61
N MET A 226 -15.63 -1.92 0.41
CA MET A 226 -14.23 -1.67 0.06
C MET A 226 -14.06 -1.09 -1.35
N PHE A 227 -13.06 -0.21 -1.49
CA PHE A 227 -12.46 0.15 -2.77
C PHE A 227 -11.09 -0.47 -2.96
N LEU A 228 -10.81 -0.93 -4.17
CA LEU A 228 -9.48 -1.41 -4.56
C LEU A 228 -9.22 -1.19 -6.05
N ASP A 229 -7.95 -1.12 -6.41
CA ASP A 229 -7.51 -1.04 -7.81
C ASP A 229 -7.44 -2.45 -8.41
N LEU A 230 -7.92 -2.62 -9.64
CA LEU A 230 -7.83 -3.86 -10.40
C LEU A 230 -7.08 -3.60 -11.70
N LEU A 231 -5.95 -4.31 -11.89
CA LEU A 231 -5.23 -4.30 -13.16
C LEU A 231 -5.81 -5.34 -14.10
N ILE A 232 -6.30 -4.92 -15.27
CA ILE A 232 -6.95 -5.80 -16.24
C ILE A 232 -6.15 -5.77 -17.55
N PRO A 233 -5.34 -6.81 -17.83
CA PRO A 233 -4.79 -7.02 -19.16
C PRO A 233 -5.90 -7.18 -20.20
N PRO A 234 -5.80 -6.54 -21.38
CA PRO A 234 -6.79 -6.71 -22.44
C PRO A 234 -7.02 -8.17 -22.87
N ALA A 235 -6.02 -9.04 -22.70
CA ALA A 235 -6.12 -10.46 -23.03
C ALA A 235 -6.98 -11.29 -22.05
N MET A 236 -7.27 -10.77 -20.86
CA MET A 236 -8.07 -11.46 -19.84
C MET A 236 -9.58 -11.20 -19.98
N VAL A 237 -9.99 -10.32 -20.89
CA VAL A 237 -11.38 -9.91 -21.07
C VAL A 237 -11.77 -9.97 -22.53
N ASP A 238 -13.04 -10.27 -22.79
CA ASP A 238 -13.64 -10.38 -24.11
C ASP A 238 -14.06 -9.01 -24.70
N GLN A 239 -14.21 -8.01 -23.84
CA GLN A 239 -14.55 -6.64 -24.21
C GLN A 239 -13.82 -5.62 -23.34
N VAL A 240 -13.72 -4.39 -23.85
CA VAL A 240 -13.13 -3.27 -23.10
C VAL A 240 -14.00 -3.00 -21.85
N PRO A 241 -13.43 -3.02 -20.63
CA PRO A 241 -14.16 -2.68 -19.42
C PRO A 241 -14.67 -1.23 -19.48
N LYS A 242 -15.76 -0.93 -18.78
CA LYS A 242 -16.35 0.41 -18.72
C LYS A 242 -16.91 0.70 -17.32
N PRO A 243 -16.89 1.95 -16.85
CA PRO A 243 -17.61 2.34 -15.65
C PRO A 243 -19.07 1.88 -15.65
N GLY A 244 -19.53 1.36 -14.53
CA GLY A 244 -20.87 0.80 -14.33
C GLY A 244 -21.00 -0.69 -14.68
N MET A 245 -20.05 -1.28 -15.41
CA MET A 245 -19.99 -2.73 -15.58
C MET A 245 -19.66 -3.44 -14.27
N CYS A 246 -20.09 -4.70 -14.17
CA CYS A 246 -19.79 -5.53 -13.02
C CYS A 246 -18.63 -6.47 -13.34
N VAL A 247 -17.84 -6.80 -12.32
CA VAL A 247 -16.69 -7.69 -12.41
C VAL A 247 -16.85 -8.83 -11.42
N GLN A 248 -16.39 -10.02 -11.82
CA GLN A 248 -16.11 -11.14 -10.93
C GLN A 248 -14.63 -11.49 -11.09
N VAL A 249 -13.91 -11.56 -9.98
CA VAL A 249 -12.45 -11.63 -9.96
C VAL A 249 -11.97 -12.64 -8.94
N GLN A 250 -10.93 -13.40 -9.31
CA GLN A 250 -10.01 -14.07 -8.38
C GLN A 250 -8.64 -13.44 -8.58
N SER A 251 -8.02 -12.95 -7.50
CA SER A 251 -6.79 -12.17 -7.59
C SER A 251 -5.86 -12.38 -6.42
N TRP A 252 -4.57 -12.16 -6.65
CA TRP A 252 -3.62 -11.83 -5.59
C TRP A 252 -3.78 -10.37 -5.18
N LEU A 253 -3.74 -10.10 -3.88
CA LEU A 253 -3.88 -8.76 -3.34
C LEU A 253 -2.55 -8.24 -2.79
N THR A 254 -2.14 -7.07 -3.26
CA THR A 254 -1.02 -6.33 -2.67
C THR A 254 -1.50 -5.03 -2.07
N GLY A 255 -0.75 -4.50 -1.09
CA GLY A 255 -1.19 -3.31 -0.37
C GLY A 255 -0.07 -2.42 0.12
N ARG A 256 -0.32 -1.11 0.06
CA ARG A 256 0.55 -0.07 0.59
C ARG A 256 -0.16 0.62 1.74
N ILE A 257 0.37 0.47 2.95
CA ILE A 257 -0.09 1.26 4.10
C ILE A 257 0.37 2.71 3.85
N ARG A 258 -0.60 3.62 3.72
CA ARG A 258 -0.40 5.05 3.40
C ARG A 258 -0.28 5.90 4.64
N GLU A 259 -1.01 5.54 5.69
CA GLU A 259 -1.12 6.29 6.93
C GLU A 259 -1.61 5.37 8.05
N VAL A 260 -1.01 5.49 9.23
CA VAL A 260 -1.63 4.97 10.46
C VAL A 260 -2.39 6.10 11.11
N LEU A 261 -3.67 5.84 11.37
CA LEU A 261 -4.54 6.80 12.03
C LEU A 261 -4.23 6.75 13.52
N PRO A 262 -3.88 7.89 14.13
CA PRO A 262 -3.49 7.93 15.53
C PRO A 262 -4.64 7.47 16.43
N PRO A 263 -4.35 6.73 17.52
CA PRO A 263 -5.32 6.54 18.59
C PRO A 263 -5.63 7.90 19.24
N GLU A 264 -6.78 8.01 19.91
CA GLU A 264 -7.15 9.27 20.58
C GLU A 264 -6.05 9.74 21.56
N PRO A 265 -5.76 11.06 21.66
CA PRO A 265 -6.50 12.17 21.06
C PRO A 265 -6.23 12.37 19.55
N LEU A 266 -7.27 12.81 18.83
CA LEU A 266 -7.21 13.13 17.40
C LEU A 266 -6.03 14.06 17.08
N LEU A 267 -5.04 13.54 16.36
CA LEU A 267 -4.02 14.40 15.75
C LEU A 267 -4.61 15.09 14.53
N VAL A 268 -4.41 16.40 14.41
CA VAL A 268 -4.85 17.17 13.24
C VAL A 268 -3.70 17.26 12.26
N PHE A 269 -3.86 16.68 11.07
CA PHE A 269 -2.86 16.77 10.02
C PHE A 269 -2.60 18.23 9.64
N LEU A 270 -1.33 18.64 9.70
CA LEU A 270 -0.90 19.98 9.31
C LEU A 270 -0.29 19.98 7.92
N MET A 271 0.71 19.11 7.68
CA MET A 271 1.39 19.02 6.40
C MET A 271 2.25 17.77 6.24
N GLN A 272 2.61 17.48 4.99
CA GLN A 272 3.67 16.55 4.64
C GLN A 272 4.84 17.34 4.04
N THR A 273 6.07 17.03 4.44
CA THR A 273 7.28 17.68 3.94
C THR A 273 8.47 16.72 3.95
N TYR A 274 9.50 17.02 3.17
CA TYR A 274 10.80 16.36 3.31
C TYR A 274 11.60 16.95 4.46
N VAL A 275 12.58 16.20 4.98
CA VAL A 275 13.59 16.65 5.95
C VAL A 275 14.79 17.22 5.19
N ALA A 276 15.14 18.47 5.45
CA ALA A 276 16.27 19.15 4.83
C ALA A 276 17.57 18.91 5.61
N GLY A 277 18.70 18.97 4.90
CA GLY A 277 20.03 18.95 5.53
C GLY A 277 20.49 17.56 6.01
N THR A 278 19.83 16.49 5.58
CA THR A 278 20.15 15.10 5.97
C THR A 278 21.58 14.70 5.63
N TYR A 279 22.21 15.30 4.61
CA TYR A 279 23.62 15.09 4.27
C TYR A 279 24.61 15.57 5.35
N TYR A 280 24.24 16.57 6.15
CA TYR A 280 25.13 17.17 7.15
C TYR A 280 25.09 16.48 8.50
N HIS A 281 24.17 15.53 8.65
CA HIS A 281 23.96 14.76 9.85
C HIS A 281 24.23 13.31 9.46
N ASP A 282 25.07 12.60 10.21
CA ASP A 282 25.54 11.26 9.88
C ASP A 282 24.44 10.20 10.11
N VAL A 283 23.26 10.43 9.51
CA VAL A 283 22.12 9.50 9.54
C VAL A 283 22.54 8.15 8.93
N GLY A 284 23.53 8.17 8.02
CA GLY A 284 24.47 7.08 7.77
C GLY A 284 23.88 5.66 7.81
N ALA A 285 24.49 4.79 8.63
CA ALA A 285 24.06 3.40 8.78
C ALA A 285 22.73 3.25 9.56
N ARG A 286 22.35 4.24 10.40
CA ARG A 286 21.14 4.20 11.24
C ARG A 286 19.87 4.56 10.47
N ALA A 287 20.00 5.19 9.32
CA ALA A 287 18.94 5.37 8.35
C ALA A 287 18.07 4.13 8.14
N GLN A 288 18.71 2.97 8.10
CA GLN A 288 18.11 1.66 7.89
C GLN A 288 17.25 1.19 9.08
N GLU A 289 17.50 1.74 10.27
CA GLU A 289 16.73 1.49 11.49
C GLU A 289 15.35 2.15 11.43
N PHE A 290 15.19 3.25 10.67
CA PHE A 290 13.88 3.88 10.55
C PHE A 290 12.92 3.03 9.72
N ALA A 291 11.67 2.98 10.16
CA ALA A 291 10.57 2.30 9.51
C ALA A 291 9.39 3.24 9.27
N PHE A 292 8.41 2.75 8.52
CA PHE A 292 7.15 3.43 8.31
C PHE A 292 6.48 3.77 9.64
N TRP A 293 6.07 5.04 9.74
CA TRP A 293 5.35 5.59 10.87
C TRP A 293 6.13 5.68 12.18
N ASP A 294 7.46 5.60 12.13
CA ASP A 294 8.28 5.94 13.28
C ASP A 294 8.05 7.40 13.69
N GLU A 295 7.87 7.62 14.99
CA GLU A 295 7.72 8.95 15.56
C GLU A 295 9.05 9.69 15.59
N LEU A 296 9.01 10.97 15.24
CA LEU A 296 10.16 11.87 15.21
C LEU A 296 9.86 13.11 16.06
N ALA A 297 10.88 13.57 16.78
CA ALA A 297 10.78 14.77 17.60
C ALA A 297 11.01 16.02 16.75
N LEU A 298 10.16 17.03 16.95
CA LEU A 298 10.33 18.38 16.42
C LEU A 298 10.84 19.30 17.53
N VAL A 299 12.05 19.85 17.38
CA VAL A 299 12.72 20.66 18.40
C VAL A 299 12.95 22.07 17.89
N ARG A 300 12.40 23.07 18.58
CA ARG A 300 12.61 24.49 18.25
C ARG A 300 14.03 24.92 18.55
N GLU A 301 14.65 25.62 17.60
CA GLU A 301 15.94 26.28 17.77
C GLU A 301 15.83 27.80 17.49
N PRO A 302 15.20 28.59 18.38
CA PRO A 302 14.96 30.03 18.15
C PRO A 302 16.24 30.86 18.09
N HIS A 303 17.35 30.34 18.61
CA HIS A 303 18.67 30.96 18.61
C HIS A 303 19.60 30.41 17.52
N ASN A 304 19.06 29.67 16.55
CA ASN A 304 19.85 29.19 15.42
C ASN A 304 20.40 30.39 14.61
N PRO A 305 21.72 30.46 14.34
CA PRO A 305 22.35 31.65 13.74
C PRO A 305 21.96 31.90 12.29
N TYR A 306 21.41 30.90 11.60
CA TYR A 306 21.04 30.97 10.17
C TYR A 306 19.54 31.24 9.95
N ASP A 307 18.70 30.78 10.89
CA ASP A 307 17.25 30.90 10.80
C ASP A 307 16.58 30.81 12.19
N THR A 308 16.00 31.91 12.67
CA THR A 308 15.29 31.97 13.96
C THR A 308 14.01 31.12 14.01
N GLN A 309 13.51 30.68 12.85
CA GLN A 309 12.35 29.80 12.73
C GLN A 309 12.74 28.31 12.62
N ALA A 310 14.03 27.98 12.81
CA ALA A 310 14.53 26.62 12.69
C ALA A 310 13.81 25.63 13.62
N ILE A 311 13.48 24.47 13.06
CA ILE A 311 12.92 23.32 13.76
C ILE A 311 13.76 22.12 13.36
N ALA A 312 14.52 21.58 14.31
CA ALA A 312 15.27 20.35 14.11
C ALA A 312 14.32 19.16 14.13
N VAL A 313 14.56 18.20 13.24
CA VAL A 313 13.93 16.89 13.22
C VAL A 313 14.90 15.91 13.83
N GLN A 314 14.49 15.21 14.88
CA GLN A 314 15.33 14.29 15.64
C GLN A 314 14.63 12.94 15.79
N SER A 315 15.42 11.87 15.97
CA SER A 315 14.92 10.62 16.49
C SER A 315 14.50 10.78 17.96
N LEU A 316 13.76 9.81 18.52
CA LEU A 316 13.31 9.87 19.91
C LEU A 316 14.47 9.78 20.93
N ASP A 317 15.58 9.17 20.53
CA ASP A 317 16.85 9.11 21.25
C ASP A 317 17.70 10.39 21.12
N GLY A 318 17.18 11.43 20.45
CA GLY A 318 17.76 12.77 20.41
C GLY A 318 18.79 12.99 19.30
N GLU A 319 18.95 12.04 18.39
CA GLU A 319 19.85 12.19 17.24
C GLU A 319 19.23 13.11 16.19
N LYS A 320 19.99 14.11 15.74
CA LYS A 320 19.53 15.05 14.73
C LYS A 320 19.57 14.40 13.34
N ILE A 321 18.41 14.32 12.70
CA ILE A 321 18.24 13.82 11.32
C ILE A 321 18.37 14.98 10.33
N GLY A 322 17.84 16.16 10.69
CA GLY A 322 17.88 17.34 9.84
C GLY A 322 16.94 18.43 10.35
N TYR A 323 16.34 19.18 9.43
CA TYR A 323 15.46 20.30 9.74
C TYR A 323 14.19 20.29 8.89
N ILE A 324 13.15 20.94 9.41
CA ILE A 324 12.04 21.38 8.55
C ILE A 324 12.59 22.40 7.53
N PRO A 325 12.27 22.25 6.23
CA PRO A 325 12.71 23.19 5.20
C PRO A 325 12.32 24.63 5.53
N ARG A 326 13.22 25.58 5.25
CA ARG A 326 13.05 27.00 5.60
C ARG A 326 11.76 27.60 5.05
N GLU A 327 11.35 27.19 3.85
CA GLU A 327 10.13 27.62 3.20
C GLU A 327 8.85 27.03 3.81
N LYS A 328 8.97 26.06 4.73
CA LYS A 328 7.85 25.37 5.40
C LYS A 328 7.81 25.60 6.92
N ASN A 329 8.89 26.06 7.55
CA ASN A 329 9.01 26.09 9.01
C ASN A 329 8.27 27.25 9.71
N ALA A 330 7.91 28.31 9.00
CA ALA A 330 7.34 29.53 9.60
C ALA A 330 6.04 29.28 10.36
N HIS A 331 5.10 28.58 9.74
CA HIS A 331 3.80 28.27 10.37
C HIS A 331 3.94 27.32 11.56
N LEU A 332 4.82 26.33 11.44
CA LEU A 332 5.06 25.34 12.50
C LEU A 332 5.79 25.97 13.70
N SER A 333 6.79 26.81 13.46
CA SER A 333 7.56 27.46 14.51
C SER A 333 6.68 28.40 15.33
N ALA A 334 5.83 29.20 14.67
CA ALA A 334 4.85 30.04 15.35
C ALA A 334 3.85 29.24 16.20
N ARG A 335 3.46 28.03 15.78
CA ARG A 335 2.60 27.13 16.59
C ARG A 335 3.34 26.64 17.83
N MET A 336 4.56 26.13 17.66
CA MET A 336 5.39 25.64 18.77
C MET A 336 5.74 26.77 19.76
N ASP A 337 6.00 27.98 19.27
CA ASP A 337 6.29 29.16 20.11
C ASP A 337 5.08 29.60 20.95
N ARG A 338 3.86 29.21 20.56
CA ARG A 338 2.63 29.36 21.36
C ARG A 338 2.37 28.19 22.32
N GLY A 339 3.29 27.22 22.40
CA GLY A 339 3.17 26.04 23.25
C GLY A 339 2.38 24.88 22.64
N GLU A 340 2.03 24.95 21.35
CA GLU A 340 1.36 23.84 20.66
C GLU A 340 2.33 22.66 20.49
N LYS A 341 1.89 21.47 20.92
CA LYS A 341 2.64 20.23 20.71
C LYS A 341 2.39 19.71 19.30
N LEU A 342 3.48 19.43 18.59
CA LEU A 342 3.44 18.84 17.26
C LEU A 342 4.06 17.44 17.31
N ALA A 343 3.46 16.49 16.60
CA ALA A 343 4.01 15.16 16.35
C ALA A 343 4.44 15.05 14.89
N ALA A 344 5.53 14.33 14.62
CA ALA A 344 5.96 14.01 13.27
C ALA A 344 6.11 12.49 13.12
N TYR A 345 5.68 11.96 11.97
CA TYR A 345 5.80 10.54 11.65
C TYR A 345 6.46 10.35 10.30
N LEU A 346 7.36 9.38 10.19
CA LEU A 346 8.03 9.05 8.95
C LEU A 346 7.05 8.37 7.97
N ALA A 347 6.82 8.99 6.80
CA ALA A 347 5.93 8.45 5.77
C ALA A 347 6.70 7.72 4.66
N HIS A 348 7.82 8.28 4.22
CA HIS A 348 8.66 7.67 3.18
C HIS A 348 10.14 7.88 3.44
N ARG A 349 10.94 6.90 3.03
CA ARG A 349 12.39 6.99 2.89
C ARG A 349 12.75 6.70 1.44
N TYR A 350 13.48 7.62 0.81
CA TYR A 350 14.05 7.40 -0.51
C TYR A 350 15.56 7.34 -0.39
N HIS A 351 16.14 6.27 -0.91
CA HIS A 351 17.55 6.18 -1.18
C HIS A 351 17.73 6.26 -2.71
N ARG A 352 18.77 6.96 -3.16
CA ARG A 352 19.22 6.90 -4.54
C ARG A 352 20.73 6.86 -4.51
N GLU A 353 21.32 5.94 -5.25
CA GLU A 353 22.77 5.77 -5.28
C GLU A 353 23.45 7.10 -5.63
N GLY A 354 24.42 7.50 -4.79
CA GLY A 354 25.13 8.77 -4.92
C GLY A 354 24.36 10.02 -4.46
N GLN A 355 23.17 9.87 -3.85
CA GLN A 355 22.39 10.98 -3.27
C GLN A 355 22.16 10.78 -1.77
N PRO A 356 22.03 11.87 -0.99
CA PRO A 356 21.67 11.76 0.42
C PRO A 356 20.27 11.20 0.57
N GLU A 357 20.05 10.49 1.68
CA GLU A 357 18.73 9.99 2.01
C GLU A 357 17.71 11.11 2.16
N GLN A 358 16.53 10.86 1.61
CA GLN A 358 15.39 11.76 1.73
C GLN A 358 14.32 11.12 2.59
N PHE A 359 14.05 11.75 3.72
CA PHE A 359 12.96 11.40 4.61
C PHE A 359 11.78 12.32 4.34
N VAL A 360 10.60 11.75 4.14
CA VAL A 360 9.34 12.48 4.05
C VAL A 360 8.54 12.21 5.30
N ILE A 361 8.19 13.26 6.02
CA ILE A 361 7.48 13.19 7.29
C ILE A 361 6.10 13.84 7.17
N ARG A 362 5.15 13.33 7.94
CA ARG A 362 3.84 13.95 8.15
C ARG A 362 3.80 14.56 9.54
N ILE A 363 3.33 15.79 9.61
CA ILE A 363 3.32 16.60 10.83
C ILE A 363 1.89 16.85 11.23
N TYR A 364 1.60 16.63 12.51
CA TYR A 364 0.29 16.78 13.09
C TYR A 364 0.34 17.68 14.31
N SER A 365 -0.77 18.35 14.59
CA SER A 365 -1.03 19.01 15.86
C SER A 365 -1.63 17.99 16.83
N CYS A 366 -1.04 17.90 18.02
CA CYS A 366 -1.64 17.16 19.12
C CYS A 366 -2.72 18.08 19.73
N GLY A 367 -3.98 17.84 19.38
CA GLY A 367 -5.10 18.66 19.85
C GLY A 367 -5.04 18.82 21.37
N GLY A 368 -4.91 20.06 21.84
CA GLY A 368 -5.11 20.37 23.25
C GLY A 368 -6.57 20.13 23.60
N GLN A 369 -6.83 19.37 24.66
CA GLN A 369 -8.08 19.55 25.39
C GLN A 369 -8.17 21.05 25.69
N ASN A 370 -9.16 21.73 25.10
CA ASN A 370 -9.54 23.05 25.57
C ASN A 370 -9.83 22.88 27.06
N THR A 371 -9.06 23.58 27.88
CA THR A 371 -9.27 23.71 29.31
C THR A 371 -10.53 24.50 29.60
#